data_AF-A0A2S9FJ48-F1
#
_entry.id   AF-A0A2S9FJ48-F1
#
_cell.length_a   1.000
_cell.length_b   1.000
_cell.length_c   1.000
_cell.angle_alpha   90.00
_cell.angle_beta   90.00
_cell.angle_gamma   90.00
#
_symmetry.space_group_name_H-M   'P 1'
#
loop_
_entity.id
_entity.type
_entity.pdbx_description
1 polymer ?
#
loop_
_entity_poly.entity_id
_entity_poly.type
_entity_poly.pdbx_seq_one_letter_code
_entity_poly.pdbx_strand_id
1 'polypeptide(L)'
;IHVLVRRASLSLDSDLLPDADLLTSAAHGAVWLANLSLAERLADAASRSGATPESDFVRAHALSWLGRGREADAVLAAIDASRLSDGERARLAFLRASNMLWALGDPANAKHIIDDAASTTEPQSRSYIDAFLTVYWFAMDRPDAAVAAAEGLEFDQMPSVVGAELAWVLTTIDADAGRAAAAVENAEAGYLAATR
;
A
#
# COMPACT_ATOMS: atom_id res chain seq x y z
N ILE A 1 -15.14 -9.85 -7.95
CA ILE A 1 -13.95 -9.14 -8.50
C ILE A 1 -13.77 -9.34 -10.02
N HIS A 2 -13.69 -10.56 -10.55
CA HIS A 2 -13.45 -10.81 -11.98
C HIS A 2 -14.43 -10.14 -12.95
N VAL A 3 -15.74 -10.18 -12.65
CA VAL A 3 -16.77 -9.54 -13.48
C VAL A 3 -16.59 -8.02 -13.54
N LEU A 4 -16.25 -7.40 -12.40
CA LEU A 4 -15.99 -5.96 -12.31
C LEU A 4 -14.79 -5.56 -13.15
N VAL A 5 -13.66 -6.24 -12.96
CA VAL A 5 -12.42 -6.00 -13.72
C VAL A 5 -12.66 -6.19 -15.22
N ARG A 6 -13.38 -7.25 -15.60
CA ARG A 6 -13.71 -7.51 -17.01
C ARG A 6 -14.60 -6.41 -17.60
N ARG A 7 -15.64 -5.99 -16.88
CA ARG A 7 -16.53 -4.90 -17.32
C ARG A 7 -15.75 -3.60 -17.54
N ALA A 8 -14.92 -3.21 -16.57
CA ALA A 8 -14.14 -1.99 -16.66
C ALA A 8 -13.10 -2.03 -17.79
N SER A 9 -12.41 -3.17 -17.97
CA SER A 9 -11.48 -3.35 -19.10
C SER A 9 -12.17 -3.22 -20.45
N LEU A 10 -13.36 -3.80 -20.61
CA LEU A 10 -14.13 -3.67 -21.85
C LEU A 10 -14.61 -2.23 -22.08
N SER A 11 -15.01 -1.54 -20.99
CA SER A 11 -15.43 -0.14 -21.06
C SER A 11 -14.27 0.79 -21.44
N LEU A 12 -13.06 0.52 -20.95
CA LEU A 12 -11.86 1.31 -21.24
C LEU A 12 -11.49 1.28 -22.73
N ASP A 13 -11.71 0.14 -23.38
CA ASP A 13 -11.41 -0.07 -24.80
C ASP A 13 -12.64 0.24 -25.69
N SER A 14 -13.66 0.94 -25.16
CA SER A 14 -14.91 1.30 -25.86
C SER A 14 -15.05 2.80 -26.08
N ASP A 15 -16.03 3.21 -26.90
CA ASP A 15 -16.38 4.62 -27.13
C ASP A 15 -17.25 5.23 -26.00
N LEU A 16 -17.45 4.53 -24.89
CA LEU A 16 -18.22 5.05 -23.75
C LEU A 16 -17.40 6.10 -22.98
N LEU A 17 -18.11 7.07 -22.39
CA LEU A 17 -17.50 7.97 -21.43
C LEU A 17 -16.97 7.16 -20.23
N PRO A 18 -15.69 7.32 -19.84
CA PRO A 18 -15.13 6.55 -18.74
C PRO A 18 -15.80 6.92 -17.40
N ASP A 19 -16.16 5.89 -16.64
CA ASP A 19 -16.65 6.01 -15.27
C ASP A 19 -15.48 5.86 -14.30
N ALA A 20 -15.06 6.96 -13.66
CA ALA A 20 -13.88 7.01 -12.80
C ALA A 20 -14.00 6.10 -11.56
N ASP A 21 -15.19 5.99 -10.97
CA ASP A 21 -15.43 5.17 -9.78
C ASP A 21 -15.37 3.68 -10.14
N LEU A 22 -15.97 3.32 -11.29
CA LEU A 22 -15.88 1.97 -11.84
C LEU A 22 -14.43 1.57 -12.12
N LEU A 23 -13.67 2.45 -12.78
CA LEU A 23 -12.29 2.19 -13.15
C LEU A 23 -11.40 2.07 -11.92
N THR A 24 -11.56 2.93 -10.92
CA THR A 24 -10.81 2.87 -9.64
C THR A 24 -11.10 1.57 -8.90
N SER A 25 -12.37 1.18 -8.78
CA SER A 25 -12.77 -0.08 -8.15
C SER A 25 -12.21 -1.30 -8.90
N ALA A 26 -12.17 -1.24 -10.23
CA ALA A 26 -11.59 -2.30 -11.04
C ALA A 26 -10.06 -2.33 -10.98
N ALA A 27 -9.39 -1.19 -10.80
CA ALA A 27 -7.95 -1.14 -10.60
C ALA A 27 -7.54 -1.86 -9.30
N HIS A 28 -8.24 -1.60 -8.20
CA HIS A 28 -8.11 -2.39 -6.95
C HIS A 28 -8.31 -3.88 -7.21
N GLY A 29 -9.36 -4.23 -7.96
CA GLY A 29 -9.62 -5.61 -8.33
C GLY A 29 -8.51 -6.27 -9.16
N ALA A 30 -7.84 -5.50 -10.02
CA ALA A 30 -6.72 -5.97 -10.81
C ALA A 30 -5.45 -6.14 -9.96
N VAL A 31 -5.21 -5.28 -8.95
CA VAL A 31 -4.14 -5.47 -7.95
C VAL A 31 -4.34 -6.79 -7.21
N TRP A 32 -5.56 -7.05 -6.72
CA TRP A 32 -5.88 -8.29 -6.00
C TRP A 32 -5.69 -9.55 -6.86
N LEU A 33 -5.93 -9.44 -8.17
CA LEU A 33 -5.67 -10.51 -9.14
C LEU A 33 -4.20 -10.58 -9.61
N ALA A 34 -3.31 -9.81 -9.00
CA ALA A 34 -1.89 -9.66 -9.39
C ALA A 34 -1.69 -9.24 -10.86
N ASN A 35 -2.69 -8.61 -11.49
CA ASN A 35 -2.58 -8.05 -12.84
C ASN A 35 -2.25 -6.56 -12.78
N LEU A 36 -1.01 -6.26 -12.37
CA LEU A 36 -0.55 -4.91 -12.07
C LEU A 36 -0.55 -3.99 -13.30
N SER A 37 -0.23 -4.52 -14.49
CA SER A 37 -0.28 -3.74 -15.73
C SER A 37 -1.71 -3.30 -16.08
N LEU A 38 -2.71 -4.14 -15.82
CA LEU A 38 -4.11 -3.75 -15.99
C LEU A 38 -4.54 -2.77 -14.90
N ALA A 39 -4.10 -2.97 -13.65
CA ALA A 39 -4.38 -2.05 -12.55
C ALA A 39 -3.89 -0.63 -12.86
N GLU A 40 -2.64 -0.50 -13.33
CA GLU A 40 -2.05 0.78 -13.71
C GLU A 40 -2.86 1.47 -14.82
N ARG A 41 -3.20 0.75 -15.89
CA ARG A 41 -4.01 1.28 -17.00
C ARG A 41 -5.40 1.75 -16.57
N LEU A 42 -6.07 0.96 -15.72
CA LEU A 42 -7.40 1.30 -15.23
C LEU A 42 -7.35 2.53 -14.32
N ALA A 43 -6.37 2.59 -13.40
CA ALA A 43 -6.20 3.71 -12.48
C ALA A 43 -5.78 5.00 -13.19
N ASP A 44 -4.90 4.91 -14.20
CA ASP A 44 -4.51 6.01 -15.07
C ASP A 44 -5.70 6.58 -15.85
N ALA A 45 -6.56 5.70 -16.39
CA ALA A 45 -7.79 6.12 -17.04
C ALA A 45 -8.80 6.76 -16.07
N ALA A 46 -8.92 6.24 -14.84
CA ALA A 46 -9.76 6.84 -13.81
C ALA A 46 -9.28 8.27 -13.48
N SER A 47 -7.97 8.43 -13.25
CA SER A 47 -7.34 9.71 -12.90
C SER A 47 -7.59 10.78 -13.97
N ARG A 48 -7.54 10.42 -15.26
CA ARG A 48 -7.87 11.33 -16.38
C ARG A 48 -9.34 11.71 -16.47
N SER A 49 -10.24 10.88 -15.96
CA SER A 49 -11.69 11.00 -16.11
C SER A 49 -12.36 11.67 -14.91
N GLY A 50 -11.62 11.83 -13.82
CA GLY A 50 -12.00 12.57 -12.62
C GLY A 50 -10.92 12.36 -11.56
N ALA A 51 -10.29 13.44 -11.10
CA ALA A 51 -9.21 13.35 -10.13
C ALA A 51 -9.74 12.92 -8.76
N THR A 52 -9.35 11.72 -8.31
CA THR A 52 -9.46 11.30 -6.91
C THR A 52 -8.10 10.80 -6.44
N PRO A 53 -7.67 11.13 -5.20
CA PRO A 53 -6.41 10.61 -4.66
C PRO A 53 -6.33 9.09 -4.68
N GLU A 54 -7.49 8.40 -4.58
CA GLU A 54 -7.56 6.95 -4.58
C GLU A 54 -7.04 6.33 -5.89
N SER A 55 -7.42 6.89 -7.04
CA SER A 55 -6.94 6.41 -8.32
C SER A 55 -5.41 6.54 -8.46
N ASP A 56 -4.84 7.65 -7.98
CA ASP A 56 -3.40 7.87 -7.98
C ASP A 56 -2.67 6.93 -7.00
N PHE A 57 -3.25 6.67 -5.82
CA PHE A 57 -2.69 5.70 -4.86
C PHE A 57 -2.61 4.28 -5.44
N VAL A 58 -3.68 3.80 -6.08
CA VAL A 58 -3.68 2.47 -6.72
C VAL A 58 -2.69 2.42 -7.87
N ARG A 59 -2.65 3.47 -8.69
CA ARG A 59 -1.72 3.56 -9.82
C ARG A 59 -0.27 3.50 -9.35
N ALA A 60 0.09 4.31 -8.36
CA ALA A 60 1.43 4.34 -7.80
C ALA A 60 1.84 3.01 -7.17
N HIS A 61 0.92 2.37 -6.45
CA HIS A 61 1.15 1.04 -5.88
C HIS A 61 1.48 0.00 -6.98
N ALA A 62 0.67 -0.03 -8.04
CA ALA A 62 0.91 -0.92 -9.18
C ALA A 62 2.24 -0.63 -9.90
N LEU A 63 2.57 0.65 -10.11
CA LEU A 63 3.85 1.07 -10.70
C LEU A 63 5.05 0.64 -9.85
N SER A 64 4.98 0.81 -8.54
CA SER A 64 6.02 0.40 -7.59
C SER A 64 6.29 -1.11 -7.69
N TRP A 65 5.24 -1.93 -7.66
CA TRP A 65 5.37 -3.39 -7.76
C TRP A 65 5.80 -3.89 -9.14
N LEU A 66 5.60 -3.10 -10.20
CA LEU A 66 6.16 -3.34 -11.52
C LEU A 66 7.64 -2.96 -11.64
N GLY A 67 8.27 -2.45 -10.58
CA GLY A 67 9.64 -1.93 -10.60
C GLY A 67 9.78 -0.56 -11.27
N ARG A 68 8.66 0.13 -11.56
CA ARG A 68 8.63 1.47 -12.17
C ARG A 68 8.64 2.55 -11.09
N GLY A 69 9.54 2.44 -10.12
CA GLY A 69 9.50 3.23 -8.89
C GLY A 69 9.59 4.75 -9.08
N ARG A 70 10.30 5.23 -10.10
CA ARG A 70 10.36 6.69 -10.39
C ARG A 70 9.02 7.23 -10.88
N GLU A 71 8.29 6.44 -11.65
CA GLU A 71 6.96 6.83 -12.13
C GLU A 71 5.95 6.79 -10.98
N ALA A 72 6.05 5.80 -10.09
CA ALA A 72 5.26 5.74 -8.87
C ALA A 72 5.47 6.98 -7.98
N ASP A 73 6.72 7.37 -7.71
CA ASP A 73 6.99 8.57 -6.91
C ASP A 73 6.51 9.86 -7.59
N ALA A 74 6.64 9.96 -8.92
CA ALA A 74 6.11 11.10 -9.67
C ALA A 74 4.59 11.25 -9.54
N VAL A 75 3.84 10.13 -9.56
CA VAL A 75 2.38 10.14 -9.32
C VAL A 75 2.08 10.60 -7.90
N LEU A 76 2.75 10.01 -6.89
CA LEU A 76 2.51 10.35 -5.49
C LEU A 76 2.90 11.80 -5.15
N ALA A 77 3.99 12.30 -5.72
CA ALA A 77 4.46 13.67 -5.52
C ALA A 77 3.54 14.74 -6.16
N ALA A 78 2.72 14.36 -7.15
CA ALA A 78 1.76 15.26 -7.77
C ALA A 78 0.48 15.45 -6.93
N ILE A 79 0.25 14.62 -5.91
CA ILE A 79 -0.92 14.71 -5.04
C ILE A 79 -0.77 15.92 -4.10
N ASP A 80 -1.76 16.82 -4.13
CA ASP A 80 -1.82 17.97 -3.24
C ASP A 80 -2.19 17.54 -1.80
N ALA A 81 -1.16 17.38 -0.97
CA ALA A 81 -1.30 16.95 0.43
C ALA A 81 -2.16 17.88 1.30
N SER A 82 -2.37 19.14 0.90
CA SER A 82 -3.23 20.09 1.63
C SER A 82 -4.72 19.75 1.54
N ARG A 83 -5.09 18.94 0.53
CA ARG A 83 -6.48 18.50 0.28
C ARG A 83 -6.79 17.13 0.86
N LEU A 84 -5.80 16.47 1.46
CA LEU A 84 -5.93 15.16 2.06
C LEU A 84 -6.40 15.28 3.52
N SER A 85 -7.11 14.26 3.99
CA SER A 85 -7.27 13.99 5.42
C SER A 85 -5.95 13.54 6.06
N ASP A 86 -5.88 13.50 7.39
CA ASP A 86 -4.69 13.00 8.10
C ASP A 86 -4.39 11.54 7.75
N GLY A 87 -5.42 10.69 7.66
CA GLY A 87 -5.27 9.30 7.26
C GLY A 87 -4.75 9.15 5.82
N GLU A 88 -5.21 9.98 4.88
CA GLU A 88 -4.70 9.98 3.51
C GLU A 88 -3.26 10.51 3.42
N ARG A 89 -2.88 11.50 4.24
CA ARG A 89 -1.49 11.94 4.34
C ARG A 89 -0.58 10.83 4.87
N ALA A 90 -1.01 10.11 5.90
CA ALA A 90 -0.27 8.96 6.43
C ALA A 90 -0.14 7.84 5.38
N ARG A 91 -1.22 7.55 4.63
CA ARG A 91 -1.20 6.59 3.52
C ARG A 91 -0.27 7.04 2.38
N LEU A 92 -0.27 8.32 2.02
CA LEU A 92 0.64 8.88 1.02
C LEU A 92 2.10 8.69 1.47
N ALA A 93 2.42 9.00 2.73
CA ALA A 93 3.76 8.80 3.28
C ALA A 93 4.17 7.32 3.25
N PHE A 94 3.29 6.40 3.67
CA PHE A 94 3.50 4.96 3.56
C PHE A 94 3.83 4.53 2.13
N LEU A 95 3.02 4.92 1.14
CA LEU A 95 3.24 4.50 -0.25
C LEU A 95 4.55 5.06 -0.83
N ARG A 96 4.89 6.31 -0.52
CA ARG A 96 6.15 6.91 -0.96
C ARG A 96 7.35 6.22 -0.31
N ALA A 97 7.29 5.98 1.00
CA ALA A 97 8.36 5.32 1.73
C ALA A 97 8.54 3.86 1.28
N SER A 98 7.46 3.10 1.08
CA SER A 98 7.50 1.74 0.53
C SER A 98 8.08 1.70 -0.88
N ASN A 99 7.75 2.68 -1.73
CA ASN A 99 8.34 2.79 -3.06
C ASN A 99 9.85 3.10 -3.01
N MET A 100 10.28 3.99 -2.11
CA MET A 100 11.70 4.27 -1.90
C MET A 100 12.45 3.02 -1.44
N LEU A 101 11.92 2.31 -0.44
CA LEU A 101 12.55 1.12 0.13
C LEU A 101 12.66 -0.01 -0.91
N TRP A 102 11.54 -0.40 -1.53
CA TRP A 102 11.46 -1.62 -2.32
C TRP A 102 11.80 -1.42 -3.79
N ALA A 103 11.18 -0.45 -4.45
CA ALA A 103 11.31 -0.29 -5.91
C ALA A 103 12.57 0.51 -6.30
N LEU A 104 12.99 1.45 -5.44
CA LEU A 104 14.17 2.29 -5.70
C LEU A 104 15.41 1.90 -4.89
N GLY A 105 15.26 1.06 -3.86
CA GLY A 105 16.39 0.59 -3.05
C GLY A 105 17.06 1.70 -2.22
N ASP A 106 16.29 2.71 -1.81
CA ASP A 106 16.75 3.86 -1.02
C ASP A 106 16.11 3.85 0.39
N PRO A 107 16.61 3.01 1.31
CA PRO A 107 16.07 2.92 2.67
C PRO A 107 16.28 4.21 3.46
N ALA A 108 17.37 4.95 3.21
CA ALA A 108 17.65 6.20 3.92
C ALA A 108 16.58 7.25 3.62
N ASN A 109 16.24 7.44 2.35
CA ASN A 109 15.18 8.37 1.98
C ASN A 109 13.78 7.85 2.39
N ALA A 110 13.55 6.54 2.33
CA ALA A 110 12.32 5.95 2.84
C ALA A 110 12.09 6.30 4.32
N LYS A 111 13.15 6.21 5.14
CA LYS A 111 13.10 6.56 6.56
C LYS A 111 12.88 8.05 6.80
N HIS A 112 13.52 8.91 6.02
CA HIS A 112 13.31 10.36 6.13
C HIS A 112 11.85 10.73 5.84
N ILE A 113 11.26 10.19 4.77
CA ILE A 113 9.86 10.45 4.40
C ILE A 113 8.90 10.04 5.52
N ILE A 114 9.10 8.86 6.11
CA ILE A 114 8.18 8.39 7.14
C ILE A 114 8.36 9.12 8.48
N ASP A 115 9.59 9.51 8.83
CA ASP A 115 9.87 10.27 10.06
C ASP A 115 9.30 11.69 9.99
N ASP A 116 9.40 12.34 8.83
CA ASP A 116 8.78 13.65 8.59
C ASP A 116 7.26 13.57 8.75
N ALA A 117 6.63 12.54 8.18
CA ALA A 117 5.20 12.29 8.36
C ALA A 117 4.87 12.04 9.85
N ALA A 118 5.64 11.19 10.53
CA ALA A 118 5.46 10.89 11.95
C ALA A 118 5.55 12.14 12.84
N SER A 119 6.34 13.15 12.47
CA SER A 119 6.46 14.38 13.25
C SER A 119 5.20 15.27 13.20
N THR A 120 4.36 15.10 12.18
CA THR A 120 3.18 15.94 11.94
C THR A 120 1.85 15.22 12.09
N THR A 121 1.84 13.88 12.12
CA THR A 121 0.62 13.08 12.26
C THR A 121 0.24 12.86 13.74
N GLU A 122 -1.03 13.12 14.07
CA GLU A 122 -1.60 12.82 15.38
C GLU A 122 -1.57 11.32 15.68
N PRO A 123 -1.37 10.88 16.94
CA PRO A 123 -1.27 9.47 17.31
C PRO A 123 -2.37 8.57 16.75
N GLN A 124 -3.62 9.04 16.74
CA GLN A 124 -4.79 8.31 16.24
C GLN A 124 -4.78 8.02 14.72
N SER A 125 -3.91 8.68 13.95
CA SER A 125 -3.79 8.52 12.49
C SER A 125 -2.45 7.92 12.07
N ARG A 126 -1.66 7.39 13.03
CA ARG A 126 -0.32 6.84 12.76
C ARG A 126 -0.29 5.41 12.26
N SER A 127 -1.42 4.74 12.11
CA SER A 127 -1.43 3.31 11.75
C SER A 127 -0.61 2.98 10.49
N TYR A 128 -0.73 3.78 9.42
CA TYR A 128 0.12 3.63 8.23
C TYR A 128 1.60 3.93 8.50
N ILE A 129 1.91 4.87 9.39
CA ILE A 129 3.27 5.25 9.73
C ILE A 129 3.94 4.12 10.51
N ASP A 130 3.28 3.62 11.54
CA ASP A 130 3.76 2.53 12.39
C ASP A 130 3.82 1.21 11.61
N ALA A 131 2.88 0.99 10.69
CA ALA A 131 2.93 -0.13 9.75
C ALA A 131 4.19 -0.07 8.86
N PHE A 132 4.49 1.09 8.27
CA PHE A 132 5.73 1.22 7.48
C PHE A 132 6.97 1.06 8.36
N LEU A 133 7.00 1.63 9.56
CA LEU A 133 8.14 1.50 10.48
C LEU A 133 8.39 0.04 10.86
N THR A 134 7.34 -0.76 11.04
CA THR A 134 7.42 -2.22 11.23
C THR A 134 8.16 -2.87 10.06
N VAL A 135 7.72 -2.61 8.83
CA VAL A 135 8.35 -3.14 7.60
C VAL A 135 9.78 -2.66 7.43
N TYR A 136 10.03 -1.38 7.69
CA TYR A 136 11.35 -0.76 7.59
C TYR A 136 12.35 -1.42 8.54
N TRP A 137 12.01 -1.56 9.82
CA TRP A 137 12.92 -2.17 10.80
C TRP A 137 13.16 -3.65 10.52
N PHE A 138 12.16 -4.36 10.03
CA PHE A 138 12.33 -5.73 9.55
C PHE A 138 13.34 -5.77 8.39
N ALA A 139 13.15 -4.93 7.36
CA ALA A 139 14.06 -4.88 6.20
C ALA A 139 15.50 -4.49 6.58
N MET A 140 15.68 -3.72 7.66
CA MET A 140 16.98 -3.31 8.19
C MET A 140 17.62 -4.31 9.18
N ASP A 141 17.08 -5.53 9.30
CA ASP A 141 17.55 -6.57 10.23
C ASP A 141 17.51 -6.13 11.71
N ARG A 142 16.43 -5.43 12.09
CA ARG A 142 16.17 -4.94 13.45
C ARG A 142 14.82 -5.47 13.97
N PRO A 143 14.69 -6.79 14.19
CA PRO A 143 13.42 -7.43 14.53
C PRO A 143 12.78 -6.88 15.81
N ASP A 144 13.56 -6.58 16.85
CA ASP A 144 13.01 -6.01 18.10
C ASP A 144 12.35 -4.64 17.88
N ALA A 145 12.93 -3.82 17.00
CA ALA A 145 12.37 -2.51 16.65
C ALA A 145 11.14 -2.65 15.74
N ALA A 146 11.12 -3.67 14.89
CA ALA A 146 9.94 -4.00 14.07
C ALA A 146 8.77 -4.42 14.96
N VAL A 147 9.00 -5.34 15.91
CA VAL A 147 7.97 -5.78 16.86
C VAL A 147 7.45 -4.62 17.69
N ALA A 148 8.34 -3.75 18.21
CA ALA A 148 7.94 -2.57 18.96
C ALA A 148 7.10 -1.58 18.12
N ALA A 149 7.43 -1.41 16.84
CA ALA A 149 6.65 -0.57 15.93
C ALA A 149 5.27 -1.17 15.58
N ALA A 150 5.12 -2.50 15.69
CA ALA A 150 3.87 -3.19 15.45
C ALA A 150 2.93 -3.18 16.66
N GLU A 151 3.41 -2.76 17.84
CA GLU A 151 2.60 -2.75 19.06
C GLU A 151 1.35 -1.87 18.91
N GLY A 152 0.18 -2.46 19.16
CA GLY A 152 -1.11 -1.76 19.06
C GLY A 152 -1.66 -1.63 17.64
N LEU A 153 -0.98 -2.18 16.63
CA LEU A 153 -1.55 -2.29 15.28
C LEU A 153 -2.56 -3.44 15.22
N GLU A 154 -3.81 -3.09 14.98
CA GLU A 154 -4.89 -4.05 14.73
C GLU A 154 -4.92 -4.38 13.23
N PHE A 155 -4.35 -5.53 12.82
CA PHE A 155 -4.25 -5.92 11.40
C PHE A 155 -5.63 -6.04 10.72
N ASP A 156 -6.65 -6.37 11.50
CA ASP A 156 -8.04 -6.46 11.04
C ASP A 156 -8.67 -5.08 10.79
N GLN A 157 -8.04 -3.98 11.20
CA GLN A 157 -8.50 -2.62 10.89
C GLN A 157 -7.67 -1.97 9.78
N MET A 158 -6.57 -2.61 9.37
CA MET A 158 -5.75 -2.14 8.25
C MET A 158 -6.37 -2.53 6.91
N PRO A 159 -6.06 -1.77 5.83
CA PRO A 159 -6.34 -2.22 4.46
C PRO A 159 -5.69 -3.57 4.17
N SER A 160 -6.36 -4.40 3.38
CA SER A 160 -6.02 -5.80 3.15
C SER A 160 -4.55 -6.05 2.78
N VAL A 161 -4.00 -5.23 1.86
CA VAL A 161 -2.58 -5.31 1.45
C VAL A 161 -1.61 -4.98 2.60
N VAL A 162 -1.92 -3.96 3.39
CA VAL A 162 -1.04 -3.53 4.51
C VAL A 162 -1.09 -4.56 5.63
N GLY A 163 -2.28 -5.05 5.98
CA GLY A 163 -2.43 -6.11 6.99
C GLY A 163 -1.71 -7.39 6.58
N ALA A 164 -1.78 -7.78 5.30
CA ALA A 164 -1.05 -8.94 4.79
C ALA A 164 0.48 -8.76 4.83
N GLU A 165 0.98 -7.56 4.50
CA GLU A 165 2.42 -7.24 4.59
C GLU A 165 2.94 -7.31 6.03
N LEU A 166 2.20 -6.73 7.00
CA LEU A 166 2.55 -6.80 8.42
C LEU A 166 2.56 -8.23 8.95
N ALA A 167 1.53 -9.00 8.62
CA ALA A 167 1.44 -10.40 9.00
C ALA A 167 2.61 -11.21 8.45
N TRP A 168 3.01 -10.97 7.19
CA TRP A 168 4.19 -11.60 6.60
C TRP A 168 5.49 -11.24 7.34
N VAL A 169 5.68 -9.96 7.68
CA VAL A 169 6.85 -9.50 8.46
C VAL A 169 6.94 -10.22 9.80
N LEU A 170 5.87 -10.21 10.58
CA LEU A 170 5.88 -10.80 11.93
C LEU A 170 5.97 -12.34 11.89
N THR A 171 5.32 -12.97 10.91
CA THR A 171 5.49 -14.41 10.64
C THR A 171 6.95 -14.75 10.43
N THR A 172 7.67 -13.96 9.63
CA THR A 172 9.07 -14.21 9.31
C THR A 172 9.95 -14.01 10.54
N ILE A 173 9.75 -12.92 11.29
CA ILE A 173 10.47 -12.65 12.54
C ILE A 173 10.31 -13.80 13.55
N ASP A 174 9.07 -14.29 13.73
CA ASP A 174 8.80 -15.39 14.65
C ASP A 174 9.37 -16.72 14.15
N ALA A 175 9.28 -16.99 12.85
CA ALA A 175 9.84 -18.20 12.26
C ALA A 175 11.36 -18.27 12.43
N ASP A 176 12.07 -17.18 12.12
CA ASP A 176 13.53 -17.11 12.24
C ASP A 176 14.01 -17.22 13.70
N ALA A 177 13.19 -16.76 14.64
CA ALA A 177 13.44 -16.92 16.07
C ALA A 177 13.04 -18.30 16.64
N GLY A 178 12.52 -19.21 15.81
CA GLY A 178 12.07 -20.55 16.21
C GLY A 178 10.73 -20.57 16.96
N ARG A 179 9.97 -19.46 16.96
CA ARG A 179 8.64 -19.33 17.57
C ARG A 179 7.55 -19.79 16.61
N ALA A 180 7.60 -21.06 16.21
CA ALA A 180 6.74 -21.62 15.15
C ALA A 180 5.23 -21.43 15.39
N ALA A 181 4.75 -21.50 16.63
CA ALA A 181 3.34 -21.31 16.94
C ALA A 181 2.87 -19.87 16.65
N ALA A 182 3.65 -18.88 17.09
CA ALA A 182 3.36 -17.46 16.83
C ALA A 182 3.46 -17.12 15.34
N ALA A 183 4.42 -17.72 14.63
CA ALA A 183 4.53 -17.58 13.19
C ALA A 183 3.29 -18.08 12.45
N VAL A 184 2.73 -19.24 12.85
CA VAL A 184 1.50 -19.77 12.25
C VAL A 184 0.30 -18.86 12.55
N GLU A 185 0.17 -18.39 13.79
CA GLU A 185 -0.91 -17.46 14.17
C GLU A 185 -0.87 -16.16 13.35
N ASN A 186 0.32 -15.55 13.21
CA ASN A 186 0.51 -14.38 12.37
C ASN A 186 0.18 -14.65 10.89
N ALA A 187 0.57 -15.81 10.36
CA ALA A 187 0.25 -16.19 8.99
C ALA A 187 -1.26 -16.35 8.75
N GLU A 188 -1.97 -16.98 9.69
CA GLU A 188 -3.43 -17.13 9.64
C GLU A 188 -4.14 -15.77 9.67
N ALA A 189 -3.69 -14.85 10.54
CA ALA A 189 -4.19 -13.48 10.57
C ALA A 189 -3.96 -12.76 9.23
N GLY A 190 -2.80 -12.97 8.60
CA GLY A 190 -2.47 -12.43 7.28
C GLY A 190 -3.40 -12.94 6.17
N TYR A 191 -3.72 -14.23 6.15
CA TYR A 191 -4.67 -14.79 5.18
C TYR A 191 -6.06 -14.19 5.32
N LEU A 192 -6.53 -13.99 6.56
CA LEU A 192 -7.81 -13.33 6.81
C LEU A 192 -7.78 -11.87 6.35
N ALA A 193 -6.71 -11.13 6.65
CA ALA A 193 -6.55 -9.75 6.21
C ALA A 193 -6.59 -9.62 4.67
N ALA A 194 -5.95 -10.52 3.93
CA ALA A 194 -5.87 -10.49 2.47
C ALA A 194 -7.19 -10.77 1.72
N THR A 195 -8.18 -11.36 2.40
CA THR A 195 -9.44 -11.80 1.78
C THR A 195 -10.62 -10.85 1.97
N ARG A 196 -10.42 -9.73 2.69
CA ARG A 196 -11.40 -8.65 2.85
C ARG A 196 -11.31 -7.65 1.69
#